data_AF-A0A956RF43-F1
#
_entry.id   AF-A0A956RF43-F1
#
_cell.length_a   1.000
_cell.length_b   1.000
_cell.length_c   1.000
_cell.angle_alpha   90.00
_cell.angle_beta   90.00
_cell.angle_gamma   90.00
#
_symmetry.space_group_name_H-M   'P 1'
#
loop_
_entity.id
_entity.type
_entity.pdbx_description
1 polymer ?
#
loop_
_entity_poly.entity_id
_entity_poly.type
_entity_poly.pdbx_seq_one_letter_code
_entity_poly.pdbx_strand_id
1 'polypeptide(L)'
;DGFEMYNLHANLFLNLGQAAVLVAKVEMGDPGLPHPALALLPIISEDPAYLDTWSQTLAAGARRITTMGTDCHRNSFPQLMADGQRVDSYERMMRWFSNHLLIEPGQDDSFDDEALRDALAAGRLYGAFELLGFPRGFDFHAREDGDVIREIGGESSLAAGATLHVTAPTVAKLDPNATRPLLTLRLLRAGPETWEEVASASADEGAPLSLSHAPDQPGAYRAEVRMAPRHLEGYVGDYVELLAGDFVWIYSNPIYVVE
;
A
#
# COMPACT_ATOMS: atom_id res chain seq x y z
N ASP A 1 -14.04 11.83 10.94
CA ASP A 1 -13.65 12.14 9.55
C ASP A 1 -12.28 11.57 9.26
N GLY A 2 -12.14 10.94 8.09
CA GLY A 2 -10.90 10.34 7.57
C GLY A 2 -10.45 11.03 6.29
N PHE A 3 -9.32 10.61 5.72
CA PHE A 3 -8.84 11.09 4.41
C PHE A 3 -8.18 9.97 3.62
N GLU A 4 -7.98 10.14 2.32
CA GLU A 4 -7.36 9.08 1.53
C GLU A 4 -5.87 8.96 1.89
N MET A 5 -5.28 7.77 1.91
CA MET A 5 -3.82 7.60 2.06
C MET A 5 -3.08 7.76 0.72
N TYR A 6 -3.82 7.64 -0.39
CA TYR A 6 -3.33 7.80 -1.74
C TYR A 6 -4.36 8.55 -2.58
N ASN A 7 -4.05 9.78 -2.97
CA ASN A 7 -4.92 10.57 -3.83
C ASN A 7 -4.55 10.32 -5.31
N LEU A 8 -5.37 9.54 -6.01
CA LEU A 8 -5.06 9.18 -7.39
C LEU A 8 -4.95 10.40 -8.33
N HIS A 9 -5.79 11.42 -8.12
CA HIS A 9 -5.83 12.60 -8.98
C HIS A 9 -4.56 13.44 -8.86
N ALA A 10 -4.11 13.72 -7.64
CA ALA A 10 -2.86 14.45 -7.37
C ALA A 10 -1.64 13.69 -7.93
N ASN A 11 -1.61 12.38 -7.70
CA ASN A 11 -0.54 11.52 -8.22
C ASN A 11 -0.51 11.49 -9.76
N LEU A 12 -1.66 11.35 -10.42
CA LEU A 12 -1.72 11.40 -11.88
C LEU A 12 -1.18 12.72 -12.43
N PHE A 13 -1.41 13.84 -11.74
CA PHE A 13 -0.91 15.14 -12.18
C PHE A 13 0.61 15.25 -12.18
N LEU A 14 1.29 14.58 -11.24
CA LEU A 14 2.75 14.52 -11.20
C LEU A 14 3.33 13.77 -12.40
N ASN A 15 2.57 12.81 -12.93
CA ASN A 15 2.97 11.93 -14.02
C ASN A 15 2.23 12.18 -15.34
N LEU A 16 1.68 13.39 -15.56
CA LEU A 16 0.95 13.73 -16.80
C LEU A 16 1.75 13.42 -18.08
N GLY A 17 3.06 13.65 -18.06
CA GLY A 17 3.94 13.36 -19.20
C GLY A 17 3.93 11.87 -19.55
N GLN A 18 4.03 11.00 -18.54
CA GLN A 18 3.97 9.55 -18.74
C GLN A 18 2.58 9.09 -19.16
N ALA A 19 1.53 9.70 -18.61
CA ALA A 19 0.16 9.43 -19.04
C ALA A 19 -0.05 9.80 -20.52
N ALA A 20 0.48 10.94 -20.97
CA ALA A 20 0.42 11.34 -22.38
C ALA A 20 1.20 10.39 -23.30
N VAL A 21 2.40 9.94 -22.87
CA VAL A 21 3.19 8.93 -23.60
C VAL A 21 2.42 7.62 -23.74
N LEU A 22 1.82 7.13 -22.65
CA LEU A 22 1.00 5.93 -22.67
C LEU A 22 -0.16 6.06 -23.66
N VAL A 23 -0.90 7.18 -23.62
CA VAL A 23 -2.01 7.43 -24.55
C VAL A 23 -1.53 7.41 -26.00
N ALA A 24 -0.43 8.12 -26.30
CA ALA A 24 0.12 8.14 -27.65
C ALA A 24 0.51 6.74 -28.14
N LYS A 25 1.14 5.92 -27.28
CA LYS A 25 1.47 4.53 -27.60
C LYS A 25 0.23 3.67 -27.86
N VAL A 26 -0.83 3.83 -27.07
CA VAL A 26 -2.11 3.14 -27.27
C VAL A 26 -2.73 3.54 -28.62
N GLU A 27 -2.75 4.83 -28.96
CA GLU A 27 -3.27 5.32 -30.24
C GLU A 27 -2.51 4.77 -31.45
N MET A 28 -1.19 4.61 -31.30
CA MET A 28 -0.32 4.06 -32.35
C MET A 28 -0.37 2.53 -32.44
N GLY A 29 -1.04 1.85 -31.50
CA GLY A 29 -1.03 0.39 -31.42
C GLY A 29 0.37 -0.17 -31.19
N ASP A 30 1.17 0.52 -30.37
CA ASP A 30 2.59 0.19 -30.15
C ASP A 30 2.75 -1.22 -29.56
N PRO A 31 3.54 -2.12 -30.19
CA PRO A 31 3.78 -3.47 -29.66
C PRO A 31 4.53 -3.48 -28.32
N GLY A 32 5.16 -2.37 -27.93
CA GLY A 32 5.85 -2.18 -26.65
C GLY A 32 4.94 -1.77 -25.49
N LEU A 33 3.62 -1.76 -25.68
CA LEU A 33 2.66 -1.54 -24.58
C LEU A 33 2.75 -2.65 -23.52
N PRO A 34 2.52 -2.34 -22.24
CA PRO A 34 2.42 -3.36 -21.22
C PRO A 34 1.15 -4.19 -21.44
N HIS A 35 1.11 -5.35 -20.81
CA HIS A 35 -0.12 -6.12 -20.65
C HIS A 35 -1.24 -5.19 -20.15
N PRO A 36 -2.47 -5.27 -20.69
CA PRO A 36 -3.48 -4.26 -20.41
C PRO A 36 -3.83 -4.09 -18.91
N ALA A 37 -3.67 -5.14 -18.11
CA ALA A 37 -3.84 -5.07 -16.64
C ALA A 37 -2.77 -4.21 -15.94
N LEU A 38 -1.60 -4.02 -16.55
CA LEU A 38 -0.48 -3.22 -16.03
C LEU A 38 -0.40 -1.83 -16.67
N ALA A 39 -1.43 -1.42 -17.42
CA ALA A 39 -1.44 -0.14 -18.14
C ALA A 39 -1.22 1.08 -17.24
N LEU A 40 -1.59 0.98 -15.96
CA LEU A 40 -1.48 2.06 -14.99
C LEU A 40 -0.12 2.08 -14.26
N LEU A 41 0.71 1.05 -14.44
CA LEU A 41 2.02 0.96 -13.79
C LEU A 41 2.94 2.14 -14.14
N PRO A 42 3.05 2.59 -15.42
CA PRO A 42 3.93 3.70 -15.79
C PRO A 42 3.53 5.05 -15.23
N ILE A 43 2.33 5.17 -14.67
CA ILE A 43 1.79 6.43 -14.16
C ILE A 43 1.62 6.42 -12.64
N ILE A 44 1.98 5.33 -11.94
CA ILE A 44 2.06 5.33 -10.48
C ILE A 44 3.11 6.36 -10.02
N SER A 45 2.72 7.19 -9.07
CA SER A 45 3.60 8.11 -8.33
C SER A 45 3.14 8.21 -6.90
N GLU A 46 3.95 8.81 -6.04
CA GLU A 46 3.59 9.20 -4.68
C GLU A 46 3.86 10.70 -4.52
N ASP A 47 2.82 11.50 -4.31
CA ASP A 47 2.93 12.95 -4.06
C ASP A 47 3.46 13.19 -2.65
N PRO A 48 4.70 13.71 -2.50
CA PRO A 48 5.27 13.96 -1.19
C PRO A 48 4.41 14.90 -0.36
N ALA A 49 3.75 15.90 -0.97
CA ALA A 49 2.93 16.85 -0.23
C ALA A 49 1.75 16.15 0.47
N TYR A 50 1.23 15.07 -0.14
CA TYR A 50 0.13 14.30 0.43
C TYR A 50 0.61 13.42 1.60
N LEU A 51 1.75 12.75 1.43
CA LEU A 51 2.37 11.94 2.48
C LEU A 51 2.84 12.79 3.67
N ASP A 52 3.40 13.96 3.40
CA ASP A 52 3.82 14.93 4.40
C ASP A 52 2.63 15.46 5.20
N THR A 53 1.55 15.82 4.51
CA THR A 53 0.29 16.25 5.16
C THR A 53 -0.28 15.15 6.06
N TRP A 54 -0.23 13.89 5.61
CA TRP A 54 -0.63 12.74 6.44
C TRP A 54 0.22 12.65 7.70
N SER A 55 1.55 12.66 7.55
CA SER A 55 2.49 12.61 8.67
C SER A 55 2.23 13.73 9.67
N GLN A 56 2.17 14.97 9.20
CA GLN A 56 1.95 16.16 10.02
C GLN A 56 0.64 16.09 10.80
N THR A 57 -0.43 15.61 10.16
CA THR A 57 -1.75 15.46 10.78
C THR A 57 -1.67 14.51 11.98
N LEU A 58 -1.00 13.36 11.82
CA LEU A 58 -0.86 12.38 12.90
C LEU A 58 0.13 12.84 13.98
N ALA A 59 1.23 13.50 13.58
CA ALA A 59 2.21 14.08 14.49
C ALA A 59 1.61 15.19 15.38
N ALA A 60 0.61 15.91 14.89
CA ALA A 60 -0.18 16.87 15.66
C ALA A 60 -1.16 16.21 16.66
N GLY A 61 -1.16 14.88 16.78
CA GLY A 61 -1.99 14.11 17.69
C GLY A 61 -3.39 13.80 17.16
N ALA A 62 -3.69 14.14 15.90
CA ALA A 62 -4.98 13.79 15.32
C ALA A 62 -5.04 12.29 15.04
N ARG A 63 -6.18 11.66 15.38
CA ARG A 63 -6.50 10.30 14.95
C ARG A 63 -7.41 10.34 13.75
N ARG A 64 -6.97 9.77 12.64
CA ARG A 64 -7.71 9.77 11.38
C ARG A 64 -7.63 8.39 10.77
N ILE A 65 -8.79 7.90 10.33
CA ILE A 65 -8.89 6.70 9.51
C ILE A 65 -8.44 7.09 8.11
N THR A 66 -7.51 6.35 7.52
CA THR A 66 -7.15 6.55 6.11
C THR A 66 -7.52 5.36 5.25
N THR A 67 -8.00 5.61 4.03
CA THR A 67 -8.43 4.60 3.04
C THR A 67 -7.83 4.92 1.67
N MET A 68 -7.91 4.03 0.69
CA MET A 68 -7.61 4.35 -0.71
C MET A 68 -8.87 4.36 -1.55
N GLY A 69 -9.00 5.35 -2.44
CA GLY A 69 -10.12 5.51 -3.35
C GLY A 69 -9.64 5.81 -4.75
N THR A 70 -10.12 5.06 -5.74
CA THR A 70 -9.79 5.31 -7.16
C THR A 70 -10.58 6.47 -7.73
N ASP A 71 -11.67 6.85 -7.03
CA ASP A 71 -12.70 7.77 -7.51
C ASP A 71 -13.07 7.48 -8.97
N CYS A 72 -13.18 6.20 -9.30
CA CYS A 72 -13.33 5.78 -10.69
C CYS A 72 -14.66 6.29 -11.25
N HIS A 73 -14.54 7.25 -12.13
CA HIS A 73 -15.59 7.72 -13.01
C HIS A 73 -15.05 7.57 -14.44
N ARG A 74 -15.86 7.84 -15.47
CA ARG A 74 -15.41 7.71 -16.88
C ARG A 74 -14.36 8.78 -17.22
N ASN A 75 -13.12 8.55 -16.78
CA ASN A 75 -12.10 9.56 -16.50
C ASN A 75 -11.03 9.65 -17.60
N SER A 76 -11.43 9.97 -18.83
CA SER A 76 -10.57 10.68 -19.82
C SER A 76 -9.87 9.89 -20.94
N PHE A 77 -9.74 8.56 -20.89
CA PHE A 77 -9.07 7.81 -21.97
C PHE A 77 -10.06 7.04 -22.86
N PRO A 78 -10.44 7.52 -24.06
CA PRO A 78 -11.38 6.80 -24.93
C PRO A 78 -10.75 5.59 -25.65
N GLN A 79 -9.43 5.51 -25.71
CA GLN A 79 -8.70 4.51 -26.46
C GLN A 79 -8.85 3.11 -25.85
N LEU A 80 -8.92 2.09 -26.71
CA LEU A 80 -9.00 0.69 -26.32
C LEU A 80 -7.61 0.05 -26.36
N MET A 81 -7.33 -0.80 -25.38
CA MET A 81 -6.16 -1.66 -25.37
C MET A 81 -6.44 -2.99 -26.07
N ALA A 82 -5.43 -3.87 -26.13
CA ALA A 82 -5.49 -5.16 -26.81
C ALA A 82 -6.59 -6.11 -26.31
N ASP A 83 -7.11 -5.91 -25.10
CA ASP A 83 -8.23 -6.66 -24.52
C ASP A 83 -9.62 -6.06 -24.85
N GLY A 84 -9.67 -5.02 -25.69
CA GLY A 84 -10.90 -4.34 -26.08
C GLY A 84 -11.48 -3.43 -25.01
N GLN A 85 -10.75 -3.18 -23.91
CA GLN A 85 -11.17 -2.29 -22.84
C GLN A 85 -10.37 -0.99 -22.81
N ARG A 86 -10.94 0.05 -22.19
CA ARG A 86 -10.27 1.34 -21.98
C ARG A 86 -9.11 1.22 -20.99
N VAL A 87 -8.12 2.11 -21.13
CA VAL A 87 -7.00 2.25 -20.18
C VAL A 87 -7.48 2.45 -18.74
N ASP A 88 -8.55 3.23 -18.55
CA ASP A 88 -9.23 3.47 -17.27
C ASP A 88 -10.56 2.71 -17.19
N SER A 89 -10.62 1.46 -17.69
CA SER A 89 -11.81 0.62 -17.47
C SER A 89 -12.07 0.44 -15.97
N TYR A 90 -13.35 0.33 -15.58
CA TYR A 90 -13.69 0.07 -14.17
C TYR A 90 -12.98 -1.16 -13.61
N GLU A 91 -12.80 -2.21 -14.43
CA GLU A 91 -12.06 -3.41 -14.01
C GLU A 91 -10.61 -3.09 -13.63
N ARG A 92 -9.89 -2.27 -14.42
CA ARG A 92 -8.51 -1.88 -14.10
C ARG A 92 -8.46 -0.95 -12.91
N MET A 93 -9.31 0.08 -12.91
CA MET A 93 -9.33 1.08 -11.85
C MET A 93 -9.62 0.42 -10.50
N MET A 94 -10.68 -0.41 -10.41
CA MET A 94 -11.05 -1.12 -9.18
C MET A 94 -10.03 -2.17 -8.74
N ARG A 95 -9.14 -2.63 -9.64
CA ARG A 95 -8.03 -3.54 -9.31
C ARG A 95 -6.72 -2.83 -9.01
N TRP A 96 -6.65 -1.50 -9.17
CA TRP A 96 -5.40 -0.78 -8.90
C TRP A 96 -4.98 -1.00 -7.46
N PHE A 97 -5.91 -0.79 -6.53
CA PHE A 97 -5.66 -0.94 -5.12
C PHE A 97 -6.92 -1.27 -4.34
N SER A 98 -6.73 -1.92 -3.19
CA SER A 98 -7.79 -2.41 -2.31
C SER A 98 -7.57 -1.94 -0.87
N ASN A 99 -8.66 -1.86 -0.09
CA ASN A 99 -8.60 -1.65 1.35
C ASN A 99 -8.84 -2.99 2.04
N HIS A 100 -7.95 -3.38 2.93
CA HIS A 100 -8.05 -4.59 3.73
C HIS A 100 -8.39 -4.21 5.17
N LEU A 101 -9.56 -4.64 5.62
CA LEU A 101 -10.07 -4.39 6.96
C LEU A 101 -9.76 -5.59 7.87
N LEU A 102 -9.18 -5.35 9.04
CA LEU A 102 -8.89 -6.39 10.03
C LEU A 102 -10.08 -6.51 10.99
N ILE A 103 -10.80 -7.61 10.82
CA ILE A 103 -12.01 -7.91 11.55
C ILE A 103 -11.69 -8.98 12.59
N GLU A 104 -12.14 -8.77 13.82
CA GLU A 104 -12.13 -9.82 14.82
C GLU A 104 -13.33 -10.73 14.54
N PRO A 105 -13.12 -11.99 14.12
CA PRO A 105 -14.24 -12.87 13.81
C PRO A 105 -14.94 -13.33 15.10
N GLY A 106 -16.21 -13.70 14.96
CA GLY A 106 -16.94 -14.45 15.97
C GLY A 106 -16.36 -15.85 16.19
N GLN A 107 -16.89 -16.56 17.19
CA GLN A 107 -16.40 -17.89 17.57
C GLN A 107 -16.46 -18.94 16.45
N ASP A 108 -17.30 -18.73 15.44
CA ASP A 108 -17.50 -19.60 14.28
C ASP A 108 -16.84 -19.06 13.00
N ASP A 109 -15.88 -18.14 13.13
CA ASP A 109 -15.19 -17.46 12.04
C ASP A 109 -16.11 -16.55 11.19
N SER A 110 -17.33 -16.28 11.67
CA SER A 110 -18.26 -15.36 11.02
C SER A 110 -17.98 -13.90 11.41
N PHE A 111 -18.41 -12.97 10.56
CA PHE A 111 -18.47 -11.55 10.88
C PHE A 111 -19.73 -10.95 10.28
N ASP A 112 -20.20 -9.85 10.87
CA ASP A 112 -21.36 -9.11 10.42
C ASP A 112 -21.02 -7.64 10.15
N ASP A 113 -22.05 -6.86 9.83
CA ASP A 113 -21.92 -5.43 9.53
C ASP A 113 -21.46 -4.60 10.74
N GLU A 114 -21.74 -5.04 11.98
CA GLU A 114 -21.26 -4.36 13.18
C GLU A 114 -19.75 -4.55 13.33
N ALA A 115 -19.26 -5.79 13.17
CA ALA A 115 -17.83 -6.09 13.20
C ALA A 115 -17.03 -5.30 12.13
N LEU A 116 -17.62 -5.12 10.94
CA LEU A 116 -17.05 -4.27 9.87
C LEU A 116 -16.95 -2.80 10.30
N ARG A 117 -18.04 -2.24 10.85
CA ARG A 117 -18.07 -0.85 11.30
C ARG A 117 -17.11 -0.61 12.45
N ASP A 118 -17.00 -1.56 13.37
CA ASP A 118 -16.08 -1.48 14.50
C ASP A 118 -14.63 -1.52 14.05
N ALA A 119 -14.27 -2.40 13.12
CA ALA A 119 -12.94 -2.42 12.54
C ALA A 119 -12.60 -1.11 11.83
N LEU A 120 -13.55 -0.57 11.07
CA LEU A 120 -13.36 0.70 10.36
C LEU A 120 -13.20 1.86 11.36
N ALA A 121 -14.08 1.94 12.37
CA ALA A 121 -14.05 2.97 13.39
C ALA A 121 -12.76 2.92 14.23
N ALA A 122 -12.25 1.72 14.50
CA ALA A 122 -10.98 1.50 15.18
C ALA A 122 -9.77 1.79 14.28
N GLY A 123 -9.96 2.03 12.97
CA GLY A 123 -8.85 2.25 12.04
C GLY A 123 -8.04 0.99 11.74
N ARG A 124 -8.59 -0.21 11.99
CA ARG A 124 -7.97 -1.52 11.75
C ARG A 124 -7.92 -1.84 10.25
N LEU A 125 -7.15 -1.08 9.47
CA LEU A 125 -7.04 -1.33 8.04
C LEU A 125 -5.68 -0.98 7.43
N TYR A 126 -5.42 -1.56 6.27
CA TYR A 126 -4.31 -1.18 5.40
C TYR A 126 -4.76 -1.14 3.94
N GLY A 127 -4.04 -0.39 3.13
CA GLY A 127 -4.20 -0.34 1.70
C GLY A 127 -3.15 -1.19 0.97
N ALA A 128 -3.55 -1.91 -0.09
CA ALA A 128 -2.63 -2.61 -0.97
C ALA A 128 -2.76 -2.17 -2.44
N PHE A 129 -1.64 -1.94 -3.12
CA PHE A 129 -1.56 -1.70 -4.56
C PHE A 129 -1.54 -3.03 -5.32
N GLU A 130 -2.73 -3.61 -5.52
CA GLU A 130 -2.92 -4.92 -6.15
C GLU A 130 -2.45 -5.00 -7.61
N LEU A 131 -2.19 -3.86 -8.25
CA LEU A 131 -1.50 -3.81 -9.54
C LEU A 131 -0.15 -4.56 -9.52
N LEU A 132 0.53 -4.57 -8.38
CA LEU A 132 1.83 -5.24 -8.19
C LEU A 132 1.69 -6.72 -7.78
N GLY A 133 0.45 -7.21 -7.67
CA GLY A 133 0.13 -8.54 -7.15
C GLY A 133 -0.67 -8.48 -5.85
N PHE A 134 -1.44 -9.53 -5.59
CA PHE A 134 -2.29 -9.63 -4.39
C PHE A 134 -1.46 -10.06 -3.18
N PRO A 135 -1.37 -9.25 -2.11
CA PRO A 135 -0.59 -9.61 -0.93
C PRO A 135 -1.26 -10.74 -0.12
N ARG A 136 -0.45 -11.60 0.49
CA ARG A 136 -0.88 -12.60 1.47
C ARG A 136 0.05 -12.64 2.67
N GLY A 137 -0.54 -12.61 3.87
CA GLY A 137 0.20 -12.77 5.12
C GLY A 137 0.90 -11.52 5.62
N PHE A 138 0.55 -10.33 5.12
CA PHE A 138 0.98 -9.08 5.77
C PHE A 138 0.40 -9.02 7.18
N ASP A 139 1.25 -8.66 8.14
CA ASP A 139 0.89 -8.53 9.55
C ASP A 139 1.68 -7.36 10.16
N PHE A 140 1.00 -6.48 10.89
CA PHE A 140 1.60 -5.35 11.60
C PHE A 140 0.86 -5.14 12.92
N HIS A 141 1.55 -5.39 14.03
CA HIS A 141 1.00 -5.30 15.37
C HIS A 141 2.05 -4.80 16.36
N ALA A 142 1.62 -4.34 17.53
CA ALA A 142 2.50 -4.14 18.68
C ALA A 142 2.34 -5.30 19.67
N ARG A 143 3.44 -5.68 20.32
CA ARG A 143 3.47 -6.61 21.44
C ARG A 143 3.92 -5.87 22.68
N GLU A 144 3.15 -6.00 23.76
CA GLU A 144 3.46 -5.44 25.07
C GLU A 144 3.87 -6.55 26.05
N ASP A 145 4.33 -6.16 27.23
CA ASP A 145 4.59 -7.08 28.34
C ASP A 145 3.38 -7.99 28.61
N GLY A 146 3.66 -9.26 28.91
CA GLY A 146 2.61 -10.27 29.13
C GLY A 146 1.93 -10.77 27.84
N ASP A 147 2.55 -10.54 26.68
CA ASP A 147 2.10 -11.00 25.35
C ASP A 147 0.77 -10.40 24.89
N VAL A 148 0.46 -9.18 25.35
CA VAL A 148 -0.68 -8.42 24.86
C VAL A 148 -0.38 -7.92 23.46
N ILE A 149 -1.26 -8.26 22.50
CA ILE A 149 -1.15 -7.81 21.11
C ILE A 149 -2.09 -6.63 20.87
N ARG A 150 -1.57 -5.59 20.21
CA ARG A 150 -2.33 -4.42 19.75
C ARG A 150 -2.26 -4.34 18.23
N GLU A 151 -3.42 -4.47 17.61
CA GLU A 151 -3.56 -4.38 16.16
C GLU A 151 -3.47 -2.93 15.65
N ILE A 152 -3.32 -2.80 14.32
CA ILE A 152 -3.41 -1.53 13.59
C ILE A 152 -4.57 -0.67 14.09
N GLY A 153 -4.35 0.63 14.30
CA GLY A 153 -5.35 1.56 14.82
C GLY A 153 -5.49 1.53 16.36
N GLY A 154 -4.93 0.52 17.01
CA GLY A 154 -4.87 0.40 18.47
C GLY A 154 -3.88 1.34 19.13
N GLU A 155 -3.97 1.41 20.46
CA GLU A 155 -3.01 2.08 21.33
C GLU A 155 -2.09 1.08 22.00
N SER A 156 -0.82 1.43 22.13
CA SER A 156 0.17 0.69 22.90
C SER A 156 0.99 1.64 23.78
N SER A 157 1.50 1.20 24.93
CA SER A 157 2.21 2.08 25.89
C SER A 157 3.72 1.81 25.94
N LEU A 158 4.53 2.88 25.97
CA LEU A 158 5.97 2.80 26.22
C LEU A 158 6.27 2.16 27.57
N ALA A 159 5.51 2.52 28.62
CA ALA A 159 5.66 1.93 29.94
C ALA A 159 5.41 0.42 29.99
N ALA A 160 4.68 -0.13 29.00
CA ALA A 160 4.41 -1.56 28.86
C ALA A 160 5.41 -2.29 27.95
N GLY A 161 6.53 -1.65 27.59
CA GLY A 161 7.59 -2.30 26.79
C GLY A 161 7.19 -2.59 25.34
N ALA A 162 6.31 -1.77 24.76
CA ALA A 162 5.80 -1.95 23.41
C ALA A 162 6.91 -2.24 22.38
N THR A 163 6.75 -3.29 21.60
CA THR A 163 7.58 -3.60 20.43
C THR A 163 6.68 -3.72 19.21
N LEU A 164 6.95 -2.93 18.18
CA LEU A 164 6.27 -2.99 16.90
C LEU A 164 6.85 -4.12 16.06
N HIS A 165 5.99 -4.96 15.50
CA HIS A 165 6.36 -6.10 14.66
C HIS A 165 5.67 -5.99 13.31
N VAL A 166 6.42 -6.13 12.22
CA VAL A 166 5.87 -6.22 10.87
C VAL A 166 6.43 -7.43 10.14
N THR A 167 5.56 -8.15 9.43
CA THR A 167 5.91 -9.28 8.56
C THR A 167 5.53 -8.93 7.13
N ALA A 168 6.47 -9.16 6.19
CA ALA A 168 6.21 -8.93 4.78
C ALA A 168 5.20 -9.94 4.22
N PRO A 169 4.28 -9.50 3.35
CA PRO A 169 3.44 -10.41 2.59
C PRO A 169 4.22 -11.14 1.49
N THR A 170 3.55 -12.13 0.90
CA THR A 170 3.95 -12.78 -0.36
C THR A 170 2.95 -12.47 -1.46
N VAL A 171 3.38 -12.56 -2.73
CA VAL A 171 2.51 -12.41 -3.89
C VAL A 171 1.69 -13.69 -4.07
N ALA A 172 0.37 -13.56 -4.02
CA ALA A 172 -0.54 -14.69 -4.19
C ALA A 172 -0.34 -15.36 -5.55
N LYS A 173 -0.16 -16.69 -5.54
CA LYS A 173 -0.05 -17.51 -6.77
C LYS A 173 1.06 -17.04 -7.71
N LEU A 174 2.16 -16.52 -7.18
CA LEU A 174 3.33 -16.17 -7.96
C LEU A 174 3.83 -17.39 -8.75
N ASP A 175 4.08 -17.21 -10.05
CA ASP A 175 4.68 -18.25 -10.90
C ASP A 175 6.01 -18.69 -10.29
N PRO A 176 6.20 -20.00 -10.00
CA PRO A 176 7.44 -20.49 -9.40
C PRO A 176 8.69 -20.22 -10.26
N ASN A 177 8.54 -19.95 -11.56
CA ASN A 177 9.63 -19.63 -12.47
C ASN A 177 9.87 -18.13 -12.66
N ALA A 178 8.98 -17.27 -12.14
CA ALA A 178 9.18 -15.84 -12.23
C ALA A 178 10.35 -15.39 -11.34
N THR A 179 11.09 -14.38 -11.79
CA THR A 179 12.05 -13.68 -10.96
C THR A 179 11.32 -13.08 -9.76
N ARG A 180 11.68 -13.50 -8.53
CA ARG A 180 11.03 -13.01 -7.31
C ARG A 180 11.11 -11.47 -7.23
N PRO A 181 10.06 -10.76 -6.78
CA PRO A 181 10.21 -9.35 -6.47
C PRO A 181 11.19 -9.14 -5.30
N LEU A 182 11.81 -7.96 -5.26
CA LEU A 182 12.52 -7.49 -4.07
C LEU A 182 11.52 -6.73 -3.21
N LEU A 183 11.39 -7.11 -1.94
CA LEU A 183 10.52 -6.44 -0.98
C LEU A 183 11.35 -5.60 -0.03
N THR A 184 10.84 -4.44 0.34
CA THR A 184 11.38 -3.58 1.40
C THR A 184 10.29 -3.30 2.43
N LEU A 185 10.52 -3.71 3.67
CA LEU A 185 9.71 -3.31 4.81
C LEU A 185 10.27 -2.02 5.40
N ARG A 186 9.38 -1.11 5.77
CA ARG A 186 9.72 0.12 6.49
C ARG A 186 8.77 0.30 7.65
N LEU A 187 9.31 0.67 8.81
CA LEU A 187 8.55 1.21 9.92
C LEU A 187 8.81 2.70 9.98
N LEU A 188 7.73 3.48 9.99
CA LEU A 188 7.75 4.92 9.87
C LEU A 188 7.00 5.55 11.03
N ARG A 189 7.58 6.56 11.66
CA ARG A 189 6.94 7.40 12.67
C ARG A 189 6.47 8.70 12.05
N ALA A 190 5.27 9.15 12.41
CA ALA A 190 4.75 10.44 11.98
C ALA A 190 5.59 11.57 12.59
N GLY A 191 6.21 12.40 11.73
CA GLY A 191 6.97 13.59 12.10
C GLY A 191 6.26 14.90 11.72
N PRO A 192 6.75 16.04 12.24
CA PRO A 192 6.16 17.36 12.03
C PRO A 192 6.41 17.94 10.62
N GLU A 193 7.23 17.29 9.80
CA GLU A 193 7.47 17.67 8.40
C GLU A 193 7.08 16.52 7.47
N THR A 194 7.62 15.33 7.73
CA THR A 194 7.40 14.11 6.95
C THR A 194 7.49 12.88 7.84
N TRP A 195 7.31 11.70 7.25
CA TRP A 195 7.50 10.41 7.89
C TRP A 195 8.98 10.15 8.19
N GLU A 196 9.29 9.84 9.44
CA GLU A 196 10.62 9.43 9.88
C GLU A 196 10.76 7.92 9.80
N GLU A 197 11.72 7.41 9.05
CA GLU A 197 12.03 5.98 9.03
C GLU A 197 12.79 5.57 10.30
N VAL A 198 12.20 4.66 11.06
CA VAL A 198 12.77 4.16 12.33
C VAL A 198 13.36 2.75 12.21
N ALA A 199 12.94 1.99 11.19
CA ALA A 199 13.55 0.71 10.83
C ALA A 199 13.22 0.35 9.38
N SER A 200 14.13 -0.39 8.74
CA SER A 200 13.95 -0.90 7.37
C SER A 200 14.72 -2.20 7.16
N ALA A 201 14.19 -3.07 6.31
CA ALA A 201 14.87 -4.27 5.82
C ALA A 201 14.34 -4.66 4.45
N SER A 202 15.23 -5.22 3.63
CA SER A 202 14.87 -5.72 2.30
C SER A 202 15.32 -7.15 2.11
N ALA A 203 14.52 -7.92 1.37
CA ALA A 203 14.87 -9.27 0.94
C ALA A 203 14.07 -9.64 -0.32
N ASP A 204 14.61 -10.58 -1.10
CA ASP A 204 13.86 -11.19 -2.17
C ASP A 204 12.68 -11.98 -1.59
N GLU A 205 11.51 -11.90 -2.23
CA GLU A 205 10.34 -12.65 -1.79
C GLU A 205 10.65 -14.16 -1.78
N GLY A 206 10.31 -14.83 -0.68
CA GLY A 206 10.61 -16.24 -0.42
C GLY A 206 11.70 -16.43 0.64
N ALA A 207 12.50 -15.40 0.93
CA ALA A 207 13.25 -15.33 2.17
C ALA A 207 12.34 -14.81 3.31
N PRO A 208 12.53 -15.26 4.56
CA PRO A 208 11.85 -14.66 5.71
C PRO A 208 12.20 -13.17 5.81
N LEU A 209 11.18 -12.32 5.82
CA LEU A 209 11.35 -10.87 5.96
C LEU A 209 10.36 -10.34 7.01
N SER A 210 10.91 -9.95 8.16
CA SER A 210 10.19 -9.29 9.23
C SER A 210 11.08 -8.23 9.89
N LEU A 211 10.45 -7.27 10.54
CA LEU A 211 11.12 -6.22 11.33
C LEU A 211 10.50 -6.17 12.72
N SER A 212 11.32 -5.81 13.70
CA SER A 212 10.85 -5.37 15.00
C SER A 212 11.53 -4.09 15.43
N HIS A 213 10.79 -3.19 16.06
CA HIS A 213 11.30 -1.92 16.57
C HIS A 213 10.67 -1.64 17.93
N ALA A 214 11.49 -1.39 18.94
CA ALA A 214 11.04 -0.93 20.25
C ALA A 214 11.02 0.61 20.23
N PRO A 215 9.84 1.25 20.17
CA PRO A 215 9.74 2.71 20.17
C PRO A 215 10.35 3.28 21.46
N ASP A 216 11.06 4.39 21.35
CA ASP A 216 11.60 5.14 22.48
C ASP A 216 10.82 6.44 22.78
N GLN A 217 9.84 6.76 21.93
CA GLN A 217 9.06 7.98 21.97
C GLN A 217 7.59 7.71 21.59
N PRO A 218 6.63 8.44 22.19
CA PRO A 218 5.24 8.38 21.76
C PRO A 218 5.09 8.86 20.31
N GLY A 219 4.04 8.40 19.64
CA GLY A 219 3.75 8.81 18.27
C GLY A 219 2.85 7.83 17.53
N ALA A 220 2.47 8.21 16.32
CA ALA A 220 1.81 7.33 15.38
C ALA A 220 2.85 6.62 14.50
N TYR A 221 2.82 5.30 14.47
CA TYR A 221 3.76 4.47 13.71
C TYR A 221 3.01 3.66 12.67
N ARG A 222 3.46 3.69 11.41
CA ARG A 222 2.89 2.87 10.34
C ARG A 222 3.94 1.94 9.74
N ALA A 223 3.46 0.82 9.21
CA ALA A 223 4.22 -0.06 8.35
C ALA A 223 3.99 0.31 6.88
N GLU A 224 5.04 0.22 6.09
CA GLU A 224 5.01 0.38 4.64
C GLU A 224 5.75 -0.82 4.02
N VAL A 225 5.17 -1.39 2.97
CA VAL A 225 5.81 -2.41 2.14
C VAL A 225 6.03 -1.81 0.77
N ARG A 226 7.25 -1.89 0.28
CA ARG A 226 7.63 -1.47 -1.08
C ARG A 226 8.14 -2.65 -1.88
N MET A 227 8.04 -2.55 -3.20
CA MET A 227 8.35 -3.64 -4.12
C MET A 227 9.08 -3.12 -5.36
N ALA A 228 10.19 -3.80 -5.70
CA ALA A 228 10.67 -3.85 -7.08
C ALA A 228 10.05 -5.06 -7.79
N PRO A 229 9.07 -4.86 -8.71
CA PRO A 229 8.17 -5.92 -9.17
C PRO A 229 8.77 -6.75 -10.31
N ARG A 230 9.99 -7.28 -10.12
CA ARG A 230 10.74 -8.03 -11.15
C ARG A 230 10.00 -9.24 -11.74
N HIS A 231 9.02 -9.78 -11.01
CA HIS A 231 8.17 -10.85 -11.50
C HIS A 231 7.25 -10.45 -12.68
N LEU A 232 7.16 -9.14 -12.98
CA LEU A 232 6.37 -8.59 -14.08
C LEU A 232 7.14 -8.41 -15.39
N GLU A 233 8.42 -8.80 -15.47
CA GLU A 233 9.31 -8.59 -16.63
C GLU A 233 8.69 -8.99 -17.97
N GLY A 234 8.01 -10.13 -18.04
CA GLY A 234 7.36 -10.61 -19.26
C GLY A 234 6.08 -9.86 -19.66
N TYR A 235 5.61 -8.91 -18.85
CA TYR A 235 4.29 -8.29 -19.00
C TYR A 235 4.34 -6.78 -19.15
N VAL A 236 5.50 -6.13 -19.03
CA VAL A 236 5.59 -4.66 -19.05
C VAL A 236 6.00 -4.06 -20.40
N GLY A 237 6.32 -4.88 -21.40
CA GLY A 237 6.73 -4.37 -22.72
C GLY A 237 7.99 -3.50 -22.61
N ASP A 238 7.97 -2.32 -23.23
CA ASP A 238 9.10 -1.37 -23.20
C ASP A 238 9.38 -0.76 -21.82
N TYR A 239 8.50 -0.98 -20.85
CA TYR A 239 8.60 -0.39 -19.52
C TYR A 239 9.44 -1.22 -18.54
N VAL A 240 10.31 -2.11 -19.04
CA VAL A 240 11.15 -3.01 -18.23
C VAL A 240 12.00 -2.28 -17.19
N GLU A 241 12.49 -1.08 -17.52
CA GLU A 241 13.29 -0.26 -16.60
C GLU A 241 12.51 0.17 -15.35
N LEU A 242 11.18 0.22 -15.41
CA LEU A 242 10.35 0.51 -14.24
C LEU A 242 10.49 -0.57 -13.17
N LEU A 243 10.83 -1.81 -13.54
CA LEU A 243 10.89 -2.93 -12.59
C LEU A 243 12.05 -2.86 -11.60
N ALA A 244 13.02 -1.96 -11.85
CA ALA A 244 14.05 -1.59 -10.89
C ALA A 244 13.56 -0.53 -9.87
N GLY A 245 12.40 0.09 -10.12
CA GLY A 245 11.79 1.07 -9.25
C GLY A 245 11.23 0.45 -7.98
N ASP A 246 11.26 1.23 -6.90
CA ASP A 246 10.76 0.85 -5.59
C ASP A 246 9.35 1.43 -5.40
N PHE A 247 8.33 0.67 -5.78
CA PHE A 247 6.94 1.12 -5.71
C PHE A 247 6.34 0.81 -4.35
N VAL A 248 5.47 1.69 -3.84
CA VAL A 248 4.59 1.31 -2.73
C VAL A 248 3.73 0.11 -3.11
N TRP A 249 3.71 -0.89 -2.24
CA TRP A 249 2.80 -2.03 -2.31
C TRP A 249 1.77 -2.01 -1.20
N ILE A 250 2.14 -1.68 0.04
CA ILE A 250 1.22 -1.55 1.18
C ILE A 250 1.48 -0.27 1.96
N TYR A 251 0.40 0.41 2.33
CA TYR A 251 0.38 1.40 3.41
C TYR A 251 -0.54 0.92 4.52
N SER A 252 -0.04 0.83 5.75
CA SER A 252 -0.91 0.58 6.91
C SER A 252 -1.46 1.88 7.50
N ASN A 253 -2.62 1.81 8.16
CA ASN A 253 -2.93 2.78 9.21
C ASN A 253 -1.92 2.67 10.36
N PRO A 254 -1.83 3.69 11.23
CA PRO A 254 -0.86 3.67 12.32
C PRO A 254 -1.31 2.83 13.51
N ILE A 255 -0.35 2.35 14.29
CA ILE A 255 -0.48 2.04 15.71
C ILE A 255 -0.04 3.28 16.51
N TYR A 256 -0.78 3.63 17.56
CA TYR A 256 -0.48 4.79 18.39
C TYR A 256 0.27 4.37 19.65
N VAL A 257 1.53 4.77 19.75
CA VAL A 257 2.34 4.56 20.95
C VAL A 257 2.16 5.78 21.86
N VAL A 258 1.73 5.54 23.10
CA VAL A 258 1.51 6.55 24.14
C VAL A 258 2.51 6.37 25.28
N GLU A 259 2.55 7.32 26.22
CA GLU A 259 3.43 7.19 27.40
C GLU A 259 3.14 5.94 28.25
#